data_AF-A0A8S0PTZ9-F1
#
_entry.id   AF-A0A8S0PTZ9-F1
#
_cell.length_a   1.000
_cell.length_b   1.000
_cell.length_c   1.000
_cell.angle_alpha   90.00
_cell.angle_beta   90.00
_cell.angle_gamma   90.00
#
_symmetry.space_group_name_H-M   'P 1'
#
loop_
_entity.id
_entity.type
_entity.pdbx_description
1 polymer ?
#
loop_
_entity_poly.entity_id
_entity_poly.type
_entity_poly.pdbx_seq_one_letter_code
_entity_poly.pdbx_strand_id
1 'polypeptide(L)'
;MRYWEFIKDADGANTLNHIIQLTGFSDPVHAEAYVTVHQYNAVLAVTVINRTKETLQNFRLELAMMGDLKLVERPQNHTLAPQSSKQIKDNIKVSSTETGVIFGNIVYEISNVLERTVIVLNDLPIDIMHYISPPVCSDAAFRTTWAEFEWENKFYLIFWFKFKLALDGECGFLAANLYAKSVFGEDALLNISVKKLANGKLNGYSRIRSKT
;
A
#
# COMPACT_ATOMS: atom_id res chain seq x y z
N MET A 1 24.50 15.34 -19.21
CA MET A 1 23.05 15.16 -19.42
C MET A 1 22.43 14.82 -18.07
N ARG A 2 21.48 15.62 -17.59
CA ARG A 2 20.89 15.48 -16.24
C ARG A 2 19.68 14.54 -16.32
N TYR A 3 19.58 13.63 -15.35
CA TYR A 3 18.65 12.50 -15.21
C TYR A 3 17.13 12.84 -15.17
N TRP A 4 16.75 14.10 -15.43
CA TRP A 4 15.42 14.65 -15.12
C TRP A 4 14.52 14.83 -16.34
N GLU A 5 14.96 14.46 -17.55
CA GLU A 5 14.20 14.72 -18.79
C GLU A 5 13.22 13.61 -19.21
N PHE A 6 13.15 12.50 -18.49
CA PHE A 6 12.26 11.37 -18.85
C PHE A 6 10.96 11.26 -18.02
N ILE A 7 10.71 12.17 -17.07
CA ILE A 7 9.48 12.16 -16.26
C ILE A 7 8.83 13.54 -16.36
N LYS A 8 8.15 13.78 -17.49
CA LYS A 8 7.22 14.90 -17.64
C LYS A 8 5.89 14.39 -18.14
N ASP A 9 5.12 13.81 -17.22
CA ASP A 9 3.66 13.87 -17.27
C ASP A 9 3.17 14.79 -16.15
N ALA A 10 2.05 15.47 -16.39
CA ALA A 10 1.66 16.76 -15.81
C ALA A 10 1.31 16.80 -14.29
N ASP A 11 1.58 15.76 -13.51
CA ASP A 11 1.21 15.63 -12.09
C ASP A 11 2.43 15.43 -11.15
N GLY A 12 3.60 15.95 -11.53
CA GLY A 12 4.90 15.66 -10.90
C GLY A 12 5.10 16.03 -9.43
N ALA A 13 4.12 16.62 -8.75
CA ALA A 13 4.25 16.99 -7.33
C ALA A 13 3.80 15.89 -6.35
N ASN A 14 2.91 14.98 -6.77
CA ASN A 14 2.38 13.92 -5.89
C ASN A 14 3.02 12.55 -6.13
N THR A 15 3.67 12.37 -7.29
CA THR A 15 4.31 11.11 -7.72
C THR A 15 5.59 10.79 -6.93
N LEU A 16 6.28 11.81 -6.44
CA LEU A 16 7.57 11.68 -5.73
C LEU A 16 7.44 11.16 -4.28
N ASN A 17 6.25 11.24 -3.67
CA ASN A 17 6.05 10.84 -2.28
C ASN A 17 5.93 9.33 -2.06
N HIS A 18 5.99 8.51 -3.11
CA HIS A 18 5.76 7.06 -3.03
C HIS A 18 6.84 6.20 -3.69
N ILE A 19 8.03 6.75 -3.94
CA ILE A 19 9.17 5.94 -4.42
C ILE A 19 9.79 5.24 -3.21
N ILE A 20 9.87 3.91 -3.27
CA ILE A 20 10.39 3.07 -2.19
C ILE A 20 11.69 2.40 -2.65
N GLN A 21 12.75 2.59 -1.87
CA GLN A 21 14.05 1.99 -2.17
C GLN A 21 14.09 0.52 -1.75
N LEU A 22 14.36 -0.37 -2.71
CA LEU A 22 14.36 -1.81 -2.47
C LEU A 22 15.74 -2.38 -2.13
N THR A 23 16.83 -1.71 -2.49
CA THR A 23 18.22 -2.16 -2.26
C THR A 23 18.95 -1.22 -1.31
N GLY A 24 19.99 -1.69 -0.63
CA GLY A 24 20.87 -0.86 0.18
C GLY A 24 21.69 0.14 -0.64
N PHE A 25 22.22 1.18 0.02
CA PHE A 25 23.09 2.17 -0.63
C PHE A 25 24.40 1.58 -1.14
N SER A 26 24.89 0.53 -0.48
CA SER A 26 26.14 -0.14 -0.79
C SER A 26 25.99 -1.25 -1.83
N ASP A 27 24.76 -1.55 -2.26
CA ASP A 27 24.53 -2.65 -3.20
C ASP A 27 25.03 -2.28 -4.62
N PRO A 28 25.58 -3.26 -5.37
CA PRO A 28 26.11 -3.04 -6.71
C PRO A 28 25.02 -2.70 -7.74
N VAL A 29 23.79 -3.09 -7.45
CA VAL A 29 22.60 -2.70 -8.22
C VAL A 29 21.71 -1.88 -7.30
N HIS A 30 21.29 -0.72 -7.79
CA HIS A 30 20.28 0.10 -7.11
C HIS A 30 18.91 -0.18 -7.68
N ALA A 31 17.90 -0.34 -6.83
CA ALA A 31 16.53 -0.54 -7.24
C ALA A 31 15.56 0.33 -6.43
N GLU A 32 14.65 0.98 -7.15
CA GLU A 32 13.56 1.78 -6.62
C GLU A 32 12.24 1.29 -7.21
N ALA A 33 11.24 1.12 -6.36
CA ALA A 33 9.90 0.71 -6.74
C ALA A 33 8.91 1.85 -6.63
N TYR A 34 7.95 1.85 -7.55
CA TYR A 34 6.79 2.70 -7.54
C TYR A 34 5.56 1.84 -7.85
N VAL A 35 4.53 1.93 -7.01
CA VAL A 35 3.30 1.15 -7.17
C VAL A 35 2.15 2.09 -7.50
N THR A 36 1.40 1.77 -8.56
CA THR A 36 0.17 2.46 -8.92
C THR A 36 -0.99 1.50 -8.80
N VAL A 37 -1.98 1.81 -7.98
CA VAL A 37 -3.17 0.96 -7.80
C VAL A 37 -4.36 1.56 -8.56
N HIS A 38 -4.98 0.75 -9.41
CA HIS A 38 -6.18 1.05 -10.17
C HIS A 38 -7.22 -0.05 -9.95
N GLN A 39 -8.09 0.15 -8.96
CA GLN A 39 -9.10 -0.86 -8.57
C GLN A 39 -8.42 -2.22 -8.32
N TYR A 40 -8.82 -3.27 -9.05
CA TYR A 40 -8.30 -4.64 -8.93
C TYR A 40 -6.92 -4.87 -9.57
N ASN A 41 -6.34 -3.88 -10.23
CA ASN A 41 -5.03 -3.99 -10.86
C ASN A 41 -4.06 -3.00 -10.22
N ALA A 42 -2.92 -3.51 -9.76
CA ALA A 42 -1.78 -2.71 -9.37
C ALA A 42 -0.65 -2.91 -10.38
N VAL A 43 0.04 -1.83 -10.73
CA VAL A 43 1.23 -1.86 -11.57
C VAL A 43 2.42 -1.52 -10.68
N LEU A 44 3.34 -2.45 -10.55
CA LEU A 44 4.63 -2.24 -9.89
C LEU A 44 5.66 -1.88 -10.97
N ALA A 45 6.22 -0.68 -10.89
CA ALA A 45 7.33 -0.24 -11.70
C ALA A 45 8.62 -0.23 -10.87
N VAL A 46 9.57 -1.09 -11.20
CA VAL A 46 10.89 -1.13 -10.56
C VAL A 46 11.94 -0.55 -11.50
N THR A 47 12.55 0.56 -11.10
CA THR A 47 13.68 1.17 -11.79
C THR A 47 14.96 0.60 -11.21
N VAL A 48 15.72 -0.12 -12.02
CA VAL A 48 16.99 -0.73 -11.65
C VAL A 48 18.14 -0.01 -12.34
N ILE A 49 19.22 0.23 -11.60
CA ILE A 49 20.42 0.92 -12.08
C ILE A 49 21.63 0.06 -11.75
N ASN A 50 22.34 -0.37 -12.79
CA ASN A 50 23.62 -1.04 -12.63
C ASN A 50 24.69 -0.03 -12.24
N ARG A 51 25.15 -0.02 -10.98
CA ARG A 51 26.22 0.91 -10.53
C ARG A 51 27.62 0.36 -10.81
N THR A 52 27.73 -0.89 -11.28
CA THR A 52 29.00 -1.53 -11.56
C THR A 52 29.57 -1.11 -12.92
N LYS A 53 30.84 -1.44 -13.14
CA LYS A 53 31.54 -1.27 -14.43
C LYS A 53 31.37 -2.47 -15.36
N GLU A 54 30.64 -3.49 -14.93
CA GLU A 54 30.50 -4.76 -15.64
C GLU A 54 29.07 -4.91 -16.20
N THR A 55 28.94 -5.69 -17.27
CA THR A 55 27.62 -5.99 -17.84
C THR A 55 26.96 -7.08 -17.03
N LEU A 56 25.76 -6.81 -16.52
CA LEU A 56 24.95 -7.80 -15.81
C LEU A 56 24.14 -8.59 -16.84
N GLN A 57 24.39 -9.89 -16.91
CA GLN A 57 23.70 -10.83 -17.78
C GLN A 57 22.67 -11.60 -16.97
N ASN A 58 21.66 -12.18 -17.65
CA ASN A 58 20.59 -12.96 -17.04
C ASN A 58 19.94 -12.25 -15.83
N PHE A 59 19.89 -10.91 -15.88
CA PHE A 59 19.33 -10.09 -14.84
C PHE A 59 17.83 -10.35 -14.74
N ARG A 60 17.36 -10.75 -13.56
CA ARG A 60 15.97 -11.01 -13.26
C ARG A 60 15.57 -10.38 -11.95
N LEU A 61 14.33 -9.92 -11.94
CA LEU A 61 13.62 -9.56 -10.72
C LEU A 61 12.70 -10.72 -10.37
N GLU A 62 13.00 -11.42 -9.28
CA GLU A 62 12.21 -12.55 -8.77
C GLU A 62 11.36 -12.07 -7.60
N LEU A 63 10.11 -11.70 -7.90
CA LEU A 63 9.16 -11.21 -6.92
C LEU A 63 8.25 -12.33 -6.42
N ALA A 64 7.95 -12.26 -5.14
CA ALA A 64 6.95 -13.04 -4.44
C ALA A 64 6.00 -12.09 -3.70
N MET A 65 4.79 -12.57 -3.43
CA MET A 65 3.73 -11.78 -2.82
C MET A 65 3.15 -12.56 -1.64
N MET A 66 2.87 -11.86 -0.54
CA MET A 66 2.10 -12.38 0.58
C MET A 66 0.73 -11.70 0.63
N GLY A 67 -0.30 -12.48 1.00
CA GLY A 67 -1.70 -12.05 1.03
C GLY A 67 -2.44 -12.34 -0.28
N ASP A 68 -3.57 -11.68 -0.48
CA ASP A 68 -4.45 -11.83 -1.65
C ASP A 68 -3.96 -11.08 -2.90
N LEU A 69 -2.64 -11.12 -3.13
CA LEU A 69 -1.95 -10.53 -4.27
C LEU A 69 -1.49 -11.64 -5.23
N LYS A 70 -1.72 -11.44 -6.53
CA LYS A 70 -1.29 -12.39 -7.57
C LYS A 70 -0.44 -11.69 -8.63
N LEU A 71 0.80 -12.13 -8.76
CA LEU A 71 1.65 -11.72 -9.87
C LEU A 71 1.13 -12.37 -11.16
N VAL A 72 0.89 -11.55 -12.18
CA VAL A 72 0.33 -12.02 -13.46
C VAL A 72 1.43 -12.51 -14.40
N GLU A 73 2.65 -11.99 -14.24
CA GLU A 73 3.76 -12.20 -15.17
C GLU A 73 4.87 -13.05 -14.59
N ARG A 74 5.63 -13.72 -15.47
CA ARG A 74 6.81 -14.50 -15.07
C ARG A 74 8.06 -13.61 -15.12
N PRO A 75 9.06 -13.86 -14.26
CA PRO A 75 10.33 -13.13 -14.29
C PRO A 75 10.97 -13.13 -15.69
N GLN A 76 11.23 -11.95 -16.23
CA GLN A 76 11.88 -11.77 -17.53
C GLN A 76 13.39 -11.58 -17.38
N ASN A 77 14.16 -12.23 -18.25
CA ASN A 77 15.61 -12.02 -18.34
C ASN A 77 15.92 -10.70 -19.03
N HIS A 78 16.87 -9.97 -18.47
CA HIS A 78 17.38 -8.74 -19.01
C HIS A 78 18.91 -8.72 -19.00
N THR A 79 19.48 -7.82 -19.79
CA THR A 79 20.90 -7.51 -19.77
C THR A 79 21.04 -6.03 -19.48
N LEU A 80 21.83 -5.68 -18.47
CA LEU A 80 22.09 -4.30 -18.08
C LEU A 80 23.55 -3.96 -18.36
N ALA A 81 23.76 -2.98 -19.24
CA ALA A 81 25.08 -2.44 -19.51
C ALA A 81 25.63 -1.72 -18.26
N PRO A 82 26.96 -1.53 -18.15
CA PRO A 82 27.57 -0.74 -17.09
C PRO A 82 26.94 0.63 -16.98
N GLN A 83 26.64 1.08 -15.75
CA GLN A 83 26.06 2.41 -15.47
C GLN A 83 24.71 2.70 -16.14
N SER A 84 24.06 1.68 -16.72
CA SER A 84 22.76 1.83 -17.37
C SER A 84 21.61 1.60 -16.39
N SER A 85 20.48 2.23 -16.69
CA SER A 85 19.23 2.02 -15.97
C SER A 85 18.17 1.37 -16.86
N LYS A 86 17.30 0.57 -16.25
CA LYS A 86 16.14 -0.01 -16.91
C LYS A 86 14.93 0.03 -15.98
N GLN A 87 13.75 0.24 -16.53
CA GLN A 87 12.49 0.11 -15.80
C GLN A 87 11.82 -1.21 -16.18
N ILE A 88 11.42 -1.97 -15.17
CA ILE A 88 10.70 -3.23 -15.27
C ILE A 88 9.30 -2.98 -14.71
N LYS A 89 8.25 -3.40 -15.41
CA LYS A 89 6.86 -3.19 -15.00
C LYS A 89 6.19 -4.55 -14.88
N ASP A 90 5.62 -4.81 -13.70
CA ASP A 90 4.89 -6.02 -13.39
C ASP A 90 3.43 -5.69 -13.05
N ASN A 91 2.52 -6.46 -13.64
CA ASN A 91 1.10 -6.38 -13.34
C ASN A 91 0.74 -7.30 -12.18
N ILE A 92 0.10 -6.73 -11.16
CA ILE A 92 -0.32 -7.40 -9.93
C ILE A 92 -1.84 -7.32 -9.86
N LYS A 93 -2.49 -8.46 -9.66
CA LYS A 93 -3.92 -8.50 -9.36
C LYS A 93 -4.14 -8.47 -7.86
N VAL A 94 -5.03 -7.59 -7.44
CA VAL A 94 -5.41 -7.41 -6.04
C VAL A 94 -6.83 -7.95 -5.86
N SER A 95 -7.00 -8.90 -4.93
CA SER A 95 -8.30 -9.53 -4.67
C SER A 95 -9.02 -9.01 -3.42
N SER A 96 -8.33 -8.28 -2.53
CA SER A 96 -8.82 -7.88 -1.21
C SER A 96 -8.16 -6.58 -0.74
N THR A 97 -8.76 -5.89 0.24
CA THR A 97 -8.15 -4.77 0.98
C THR A 97 -7.13 -5.19 2.03
N GLU A 98 -6.86 -6.49 2.17
CA GLU A 98 -5.83 -6.95 3.10
C GLU A 98 -4.47 -6.36 2.72
N THR A 99 -3.71 -5.94 3.74
CA THR A 99 -2.34 -5.46 3.55
C THR A 99 -1.50 -6.58 2.94
N GLY A 100 -1.11 -6.40 1.69
CA GLY A 100 -0.20 -7.31 1.01
C GLY A 100 1.25 -6.88 1.17
N VAL A 101 2.18 -7.81 1.01
CA VAL A 101 3.62 -7.50 1.02
C VAL A 101 4.24 -8.07 -0.25
N ILE A 102 4.98 -7.24 -0.98
CA ILE A 102 5.85 -7.67 -2.07
C ILE A 102 7.25 -7.83 -1.51
N PHE A 103 7.87 -8.97 -1.77
CA PHE A 103 9.26 -9.23 -1.40
C PHE A 103 9.92 -10.02 -2.53
N GLY A 104 11.24 -10.12 -2.52
CA GLY A 104 11.91 -10.83 -3.61
C GLY A 104 13.40 -10.56 -3.68
N ASN A 105 13.98 -11.00 -4.79
CA ASN A 105 15.40 -10.92 -5.03
C ASN A 105 15.70 -10.38 -6.43
N ILE A 106 16.83 -9.69 -6.56
CA ILE A 106 17.48 -9.47 -7.84
C ILE A 106 18.51 -10.58 -8.04
N VAL A 107 18.47 -11.24 -9.20
CA VAL A 107 19.42 -12.30 -9.57
C VAL A 107 20.09 -11.90 -10.87
N TYR A 108 21.43 -11.96 -10.92
CA TYR A 108 22.17 -11.71 -12.15
C TYR A 108 23.50 -12.45 -12.18
N GLU A 109 24.10 -12.51 -13.37
CA GLU A 109 25.39 -13.13 -13.64
C GLU A 109 26.34 -12.08 -14.23
N ILE A 110 27.63 -12.19 -13.91
CA ILE A 110 28.68 -11.35 -14.47
C ILE A 110 29.52 -12.22 -15.39
N SER A 111 29.84 -11.73 -16.59
CA SER A 111 30.51 -12.49 -17.67
C SER A 111 31.79 -13.25 -17.27
N ASN A 112 32.45 -12.85 -16.18
CA ASN A 112 33.71 -13.44 -15.73
C ASN A 112 33.54 -14.54 -14.67
N VAL A 113 32.32 -14.75 -14.14
CA VAL A 113 32.06 -15.66 -13.02
C VAL A 113 30.79 -16.45 -13.30
N LEU A 114 30.87 -17.79 -13.29
CA LEU A 114 29.71 -18.70 -13.41
C LEU A 114 28.79 -18.68 -12.17
N GLU A 115 29.05 -17.78 -11.23
CA GLU A 115 28.34 -17.66 -9.96
C GLU A 115 27.24 -16.60 -10.08
N ARG A 116 26.04 -16.97 -9.67
CA ARG A 116 24.89 -16.06 -9.64
C ARG A 116 24.98 -15.18 -8.40
N THR A 117 24.95 -13.88 -8.62
CA THR A 117 24.80 -12.92 -7.51
C THR A 117 23.32 -12.74 -7.21
N VAL A 118 22.97 -12.81 -5.93
CA VAL A 118 21.61 -12.61 -5.44
C VAL A 118 21.61 -11.45 -4.46
N ILE A 119 20.75 -10.46 -4.70
CA ILE A 119 20.52 -9.33 -3.80
C ILE A 119 19.08 -9.49 -3.27
N VAL A 120 18.95 -9.63 -1.96
CA VAL A 120 17.65 -9.67 -1.29
C VAL A 120 17.10 -8.26 -1.22
N LEU A 121 15.85 -8.08 -1.65
CA LEU A 121 15.18 -6.80 -1.65
C LEU A 121 14.52 -6.55 -0.30
N ASN A 122 14.42 -5.27 0.08
CA ASN A 122 13.58 -4.85 1.18
C ASN A 122 12.11 -5.12 0.86
N ASP A 123 11.39 -5.54 1.89
CA ASP A 123 9.95 -5.76 1.81
C ASP A 123 9.22 -4.45 1.47
N LEU A 124 8.28 -4.56 0.55
CA LEU A 124 7.44 -3.48 0.07
C LEU A 124 6.00 -3.74 0.53
N PRO A 125 5.56 -3.12 1.63
CA PRO A 125 4.18 -3.22 2.06
C PRO A 125 3.27 -2.45 1.10
N ILE A 126 2.22 -3.11 0.61
CA ILE A 126 1.12 -2.47 -0.12
C ILE A 126 0.02 -2.16 0.88
N ASP A 127 0.01 -0.92 1.38
CA ASP A 127 -1.10 -0.43 2.18
C ASP A 127 -2.17 0.22 1.28
N ILE A 128 -3.29 -0.49 1.13
CA ILE A 128 -4.42 -0.04 0.31
C ILE A 128 -5.28 0.99 1.06
N MET A 129 -5.06 1.21 2.37
CA MET A 129 -5.79 2.19 3.18
C MET A 129 -5.66 3.62 2.66
N HIS A 130 -4.55 3.96 1.98
CA HIS A 130 -4.36 5.25 1.33
C HIS A 130 -5.30 5.51 0.14
N TYR A 131 -5.99 4.48 -0.35
CA TYR A 131 -6.95 4.58 -1.45
C TYR A 131 -8.40 4.62 -0.96
N ILE A 132 -8.65 4.51 0.35
CA ILE A 132 -9.96 4.76 0.94
C ILE A 132 -10.22 6.27 0.91
N SER A 133 -10.96 6.73 -0.09
CA SER A 133 -11.46 8.11 -0.12
C SER A 133 -12.58 8.25 0.92
N PRO A 134 -12.62 9.31 1.74
CA PRO A 134 -13.80 9.60 2.54
C PRO A 134 -14.97 9.85 1.57
N PRO A 135 -15.99 8.97 1.51
CA PRO A 135 -17.12 9.20 0.63
C PRO A 135 -18.08 10.17 1.34
N VAL A 136 -18.61 11.15 0.61
CA VAL A 136 -19.71 11.97 1.12
C VAL A 136 -20.97 11.12 1.02
N CYS A 137 -21.48 10.63 2.15
CA CYS A 137 -22.72 9.85 2.21
C CYS A 137 -23.82 10.68 2.85
N SER A 138 -25.00 10.70 2.24
CA SER A 138 -26.17 11.36 2.82
C SER A 138 -26.75 10.51 3.96
N ASP A 139 -27.30 11.18 4.95
CA ASP A 139 -27.96 10.60 6.12
C ASP A 139 -29.01 9.52 5.77
N ALA A 140 -29.75 9.72 4.68
CA ALA A 140 -30.76 8.79 4.20
C ALA A 140 -30.12 7.52 3.61
N ALA A 141 -29.05 7.67 2.81
CA ALA A 141 -28.32 6.55 2.24
C ALA A 141 -27.64 5.72 3.33
N PHE A 142 -27.01 6.37 4.33
CA PHE A 142 -26.41 5.67 5.47
C PHE A 142 -27.42 4.80 6.22
N ARG A 143 -28.63 5.31 6.49
CA ARG A 143 -29.67 4.57 7.22
C ARG A 143 -30.19 3.36 6.43
N THR A 144 -30.34 3.49 5.11
CA THR A 144 -30.73 2.38 4.24
C THR A 144 -29.65 1.30 4.21
N THR A 145 -28.40 1.68 3.94
CA THR A 145 -27.29 0.70 3.87
C THR A 145 -27.00 0.05 5.23
N TRP A 146 -27.15 0.78 6.33
CA TRP A 146 -27.05 0.22 7.68
C TRP A 146 -28.13 -0.83 7.94
N ALA A 147 -29.37 -0.60 7.50
CA ALA A 147 -30.48 -1.53 7.67
C ALA A 147 -30.34 -2.81 6.83
N GLU A 148 -29.63 -2.75 5.69
CA GLU A 148 -29.40 -3.88 4.79
C GLU A 148 -28.29 -4.85 5.25
N PHE A 149 -27.39 -4.44 6.14
CA PHE A 149 -26.28 -5.30 6.62
C PHE A 149 -26.67 -6.07 7.89
N GLU A 150 -26.73 -7.40 7.81
CA GLU A 150 -27.32 -8.27 8.84
C GLU A 150 -26.35 -8.76 9.95
N TRP A 151 -25.02 -8.61 9.80
CA TRP A 151 -24.05 -9.09 10.81
C TRP A 151 -23.37 -7.94 11.58
N GLU A 152 -23.44 -7.97 12.91
CA GLU A 152 -22.93 -6.91 13.80
C GLU A 152 -21.87 -7.47 14.77
N ASN A 153 -20.61 -7.03 14.62
CA ASN A 153 -19.58 -7.26 15.63
C ASN A 153 -19.57 -6.12 16.65
N LYS A 154 -19.77 -6.43 17.93
CA LYS A 154 -19.70 -5.48 19.04
C LYS A 154 -18.38 -5.62 19.76
N PHE A 155 -17.54 -4.58 19.71
CA PHE A 155 -16.31 -4.54 20.47
C PHE A 155 -16.44 -3.53 21.62
N TYR A 156 -16.10 -3.96 22.83
CA TYR A 156 -15.93 -3.07 23.98
C TYR A 156 -14.53 -2.47 23.92
N LEU A 157 -14.44 -1.14 23.83
CA LEU A 157 -13.17 -0.45 23.68
C LEU A 157 -12.74 0.15 25.03
N ILE A 158 -11.55 -0.21 25.50
CA ILE A 158 -10.82 0.50 26.56
C ILE A 158 -9.69 1.27 25.87
N PHE A 159 -9.92 2.56 25.57
CA PHE A 159 -8.94 3.38 24.87
C PHE A 159 -7.91 4.03 25.81
N TRP A 160 -6.64 3.96 25.42
CA TRP A 160 -5.53 4.79 25.93
C TRP A 160 -5.15 5.92 24.94
N PHE A 161 -6.01 6.24 23.96
CA PHE A 161 -5.76 7.29 22.95
C PHE A 161 -6.62 8.54 23.20
N LYS A 162 -6.02 9.72 22.99
CA LYS A 162 -6.68 11.03 23.12
C LYS A 162 -7.55 11.34 21.89
N PHE A 163 -8.85 11.05 21.96
CA PHE A 163 -9.84 11.71 21.10
C PHE A 163 -10.05 13.14 21.61
N LYS A 164 -9.25 14.08 21.10
CA LYS A 164 -9.21 15.46 21.63
C LYS A 164 -10.23 16.41 20.99
N LEU A 165 -10.72 16.14 19.77
CA LEU A 165 -11.44 17.18 19.01
C LEU A 165 -12.94 17.34 19.30
N ALA A 166 -13.63 16.36 19.92
CA ALA A 166 -15.09 16.43 20.09
C ALA A 166 -15.61 16.22 21.53
N LEU A 167 -14.72 15.93 22.49
CA LEU A 167 -15.09 15.67 23.89
C LEU A 167 -14.79 16.85 24.83
N ASP A 168 -14.35 17.99 24.28
CA ASP A 168 -14.13 19.25 25.01
C ASP A 168 -15.38 20.16 25.04
N GLY A 169 -16.51 19.72 24.48
CA GLY A 169 -17.82 20.37 24.66
C GLY A 169 -18.54 19.95 25.95
N GLU A 170 -19.63 20.65 26.31
CA GLU A 170 -20.39 20.39 27.55
C GLU A 170 -21.02 18.98 27.63
N CYS A 171 -21.14 18.29 26.50
CA CYS A 171 -21.64 16.92 26.47
C CYS A 171 -20.47 15.94 26.61
N GLY A 172 -20.36 15.28 27.77
CA GLY A 172 -19.40 14.19 28.01
C GLY A 172 -19.69 12.91 27.20
N PHE A 173 -20.39 13.01 26.07
CA PHE A 173 -20.77 11.93 25.18
C PHE A 173 -20.51 12.33 23.73
N LEU A 174 -20.05 11.38 22.92
CA LEU A 174 -19.81 11.50 21.50
C LEU A 174 -20.47 10.30 20.80
N ALA A 175 -21.39 10.57 19.88
CA ALA A 175 -21.87 9.57 18.94
C ALA A 175 -21.53 10.02 17.51
N ALA A 176 -20.91 9.15 16.72
CA ALA A 176 -20.55 9.44 15.35
C ALA A 176 -20.87 8.24 14.44
N ASN A 177 -21.43 8.54 13.28
CA ASN A 177 -21.58 7.61 12.18
C ASN A 177 -20.49 7.93 11.16
N LEU A 178 -19.71 6.91 10.79
CA LEU A 178 -18.63 6.99 9.82
C LEU A 178 -18.95 6.02 8.69
N TYR A 179 -18.71 6.45 7.46
CA TYR A 179 -18.82 5.63 6.27
C TYR A 179 -17.50 5.71 5.52
N ALA A 180 -17.00 4.56 5.10
CA ALA A 180 -15.84 4.43 4.25
C ALA A 180 -16.22 3.51 3.09
N LYS A 181 -15.72 3.84 1.91
CA LYS A 181 -15.83 3.00 0.72
C LYS A 181 -14.44 2.67 0.22
N SER A 182 -14.18 1.38 0.08
CA SER A 182 -12.96 0.85 -0.51
C SER A 182 -12.93 1.12 -2.02
N VAL A 183 -11.72 1.18 -2.61
CA VAL A 183 -11.55 1.22 -4.08
C VAL A 183 -12.08 -0.02 -4.80
N PHE A 184 -12.29 -1.11 -4.06
CA PHE A 184 -12.91 -2.33 -4.57
C PHE A 184 -14.43 -2.31 -4.47
N GLY A 185 -15.02 -1.18 -4.07
CA GLY A 185 -16.46 -1.00 -3.99
C GLY A 185 -17.10 -1.53 -2.70
N GLU A 186 -16.31 -2.05 -1.76
CA GLU A 186 -16.78 -2.53 -0.47
C GLU A 186 -17.17 -1.35 0.42
N ASP A 187 -18.30 -1.50 1.10
CA ASP A 187 -18.87 -0.49 1.98
C ASP A 187 -18.61 -0.88 3.44
N ALA A 188 -17.99 0.03 4.19
CA ALA A 188 -17.78 -0.11 5.62
C ALA A 188 -18.49 1.01 6.38
N LEU A 189 -19.36 0.64 7.30
CA LEU A 189 -20.10 1.55 8.18
C LEU A 189 -19.62 1.34 9.62
N LEU A 190 -19.29 2.43 10.29
CA LEU A 190 -18.83 2.42 11.67
C LEU A 190 -19.69 3.38 12.51
N ASN A 191 -20.37 2.85 13.50
CA ASN A 191 -21.02 3.64 14.54
C ASN A 191 -20.15 3.63 15.80
N ILE A 192 -19.78 4.81 16.27
CA ILE A 192 -19.01 5.01 17.51
C ILE A 192 -19.91 5.71 18.51
N SER A 193 -20.01 5.17 19.72
CA SER A 193 -20.67 5.82 20.85
C SER A 193 -19.75 5.78 22.07
N VAL A 194 -19.26 6.93 22.50
CA VAL A 194 -18.26 7.09 23.57
C VAL A 194 -18.76 8.08 24.61
N LYS A 195 -18.50 7.80 25.89
CA LYS A 195 -18.77 8.63 27.04
C LYS A 195 -17.49 8.87 27.83
N LYS A 196 -17.25 10.11 28.26
CA LYS A 196 -16.23 10.47 29.24
C LYS A 196 -16.75 10.21 30.65
N LEU A 197 -16.05 9.36 31.39
CA LEU A 197 -16.32 9.05 32.78
C LEU A 197 -15.70 10.13 33.69
N ALA A 198 -16.21 10.26 34.92
CA ALA A 198 -15.76 11.25 35.91
C ALA A 198 -14.26 11.12 36.27
N ASN A 199 -13.67 9.92 36.10
CA ASN A 199 -12.25 9.65 36.29
C ASN A 199 -11.37 10.01 35.08
N GLY A 200 -11.93 10.68 34.07
CA GLY A 200 -11.23 11.06 32.83
C GLY A 200 -11.08 9.92 31.82
N LYS A 201 -11.50 8.68 32.14
CA LYS A 201 -11.46 7.56 31.19
C LYS A 201 -12.63 7.64 30.21
N LEU A 202 -12.41 7.14 28.99
CA LEU A 202 -13.47 7.00 27.99
C LEU A 202 -14.04 5.58 28.05
N ASN A 203 -15.36 5.46 28.00
CA ASN A 203 -16.07 4.20 27.91
C ASN A 203 -17.09 4.28 26.78
N GLY A 204 -17.23 3.22 26.00
CA GLY A 204 -18.09 3.23 24.83
C GLY A 204 -18.07 1.91 24.09
N TYR A 205 -18.80 1.88 22.99
CA TYR A 205 -18.77 0.76 22.06
C TYR A 205 -18.61 1.28 20.64
N SER A 206 -18.02 0.44 19.80
CA SER A 206 -18.06 0.62 18.36
C SER A 206 -18.83 -0.55 17.75
N ARG A 207 -19.56 -0.26 16.67
CA ARG A 207 -20.22 -1.25 15.82
C ARG A 207 -19.74 -1.03 14.41
N ILE A 208 -19.12 -2.06 13.85
CA ILE A 208 -18.67 -2.06 12.46
C ILE A 208 -19.58 -3.02 11.69
N ARG A 209 -20.06 -2.56 10.53
CA ARG A 209 -20.76 -3.37 9.54
C ARG A 209 -20.02 -3.23 8.21
N SER A 210 -19.81 -4.34 7.53
CA SER A 210 -19.18 -4.40 6.21
C SER A 210 -19.87 -5.46 5.37
N LYS A 211 -19.89 -5.27 4.06
CA LYS A 211 -20.28 -6.28 3.09
C LYS A 211 -19.03 -6.72 2.33
N THR A 212 -18.54 -7.92 2.63
CA THR A 212 -17.56 -8.66 1.82
C THR A 212 -18.21 -9.27 0.58
#